data_AF-A0A818IT20-F1
#
_entry.id   AF-A0A818IT20-F1
#
_cell.length_a   1.000
_cell.length_b   1.000
_cell.length_c   1.000
_cell.angle_alpha   90.00
_cell.angle_beta   90.00
_cell.angle_gamma   90.00
#
_symmetry.space_group_name_H-M   'P 1'
#
loop_
_entity.id
_entity.type
_entity.pdbx_description
1 polymer ?
#
loop_
_entity_poly.entity_id
_entity_poly.type
_entity_poly.pdbx_seq_one_letter_code
_entity_poly.pdbx_strand_id
1 'polypeptide(L)'
;MQTHLDEGTEPWGIQVERIEIKDVRLPVSMQRSMAAEAEAAREARAKLIAAEGEKNASRSLKDAADVISQSPIALQLRYLQTLTQIAAEKNSTIIFPIPSS
;
A
#
# COMPACT_ATOMS: atom_id res chain seq x y z
N MET A 1 23.61 28.09 -1.27
CA MET A 1 22.76 29.13 -1.91
C MET A 1 22.75 30.42 -1.11
N GLN A 2 22.43 30.44 0.19
CA GLN A 2 22.57 31.65 1.04
C GLN A 2 23.99 32.24 1.00
N THR A 3 25.00 31.40 1.18
CA THR A 3 26.42 31.81 1.26
C THR A 3 26.93 32.61 0.05
N HIS A 4 26.42 32.34 -1.16
CA HIS A 4 26.90 33.04 -2.37
C HIS A 4 26.29 34.42 -2.58
N LEU A 5 25.14 34.71 -1.96
CA LEU A 5 24.49 36.00 -2.08
C LEU A 5 24.94 36.95 -0.97
N ASP A 6 25.18 36.41 0.24
CA ASP A 6 25.69 37.16 1.38
C ASP A 6 27.05 37.83 1.08
N GLU A 7 27.95 37.11 0.40
CA GLU A 7 29.25 37.64 -0.09
C GLU A 7 29.09 38.84 -1.05
N GLY A 8 27.99 38.90 -1.81
CA GLY A 8 27.71 39.98 -2.75
C GLY A 8 27.04 41.20 -2.12
N THR A 9 26.33 41.03 -0.99
CA THR A 9 25.57 42.10 -0.34
C THR A 9 26.29 42.76 0.84
N GLU A 10 27.40 42.16 1.30
CA GLU A 10 28.27 42.69 2.36
C GLU A 10 28.83 44.09 2.08
N PRO A 11 29.27 44.46 0.84
CA PRO A 11 29.74 45.82 0.53
C PRO A 11 28.63 46.88 0.59
N TRP A 12 27.36 46.47 0.51
CA TRP A 12 26.20 47.36 0.54
C TRP A 12 25.54 47.41 1.92
N GLY A 13 26.05 46.65 2.90
CA GLY A 13 25.54 46.63 4.27
C GLY A 13 24.14 46.01 4.42
N ILE A 14 23.72 45.17 3.46
CA ILE A 14 22.40 44.55 3.43
C ILE A 14 22.51 43.09 3.90
N GLN A 15 21.74 42.71 4.92
CA GLN A 15 21.67 41.35 5.45
C GLN A 15 20.44 40.63 4.88
N VAL A 16 20.64 39.46 4.26
CA VAL A 16 19.55 38.65 3.70
C VAL A 16 19.00 37.70 4.77
N GLU A 17 17.77 37.93 5.23
CA GLU A 17 17.16 37.14 6.32
C GLU A 17 16.50 35.83 5.83
N ARG A 18 15.98 35.80 4.60
CA ARG A 18 15.26 34.65 4.05
C ARG A 18 15.30 34.62 2.53
N ILE A 19 15.57 33.44 1.98
CA ILE A 19 15.47 33.16 0.54
C ILE A 19 14.33 32.17 0.31
N GLU A 20 13.32 32.58 -0.45
CA GLU A 20 12.24 31.72 -0.91
C GLU A 20 12.23 31.67 -2.44
N ILE A 21 12.12 30.46 -2.99
CA ILE A 21 11.96 30.27 -4.43
C ILE A 21 10.51 30.57 -4.78
N LYS A 22 10.30 31.62 -5.59
CA LYS A 22 8.96 32.14 -5.88
C LYS A 22 8.23 31.43 -7.01
N ASP A 23 8.94 31.05 -8.08
CA ASP A 23 8.35 30.35 -9.23
C ASP A 23 9.42 29.51 -9.94
N VAL A 24 9.12 28.24 -10.21
CA VAL A 24 9.97 27.33 -11.00
C VAL A 24 9.13 26.85 -12.17
N ARG A 25 9.46 27.33 -13.36
CA ARG A 25 8.74 26.96 -14.58
C ARG A 25 9.50 25.88 -15.33
N LEU A 26 8.95 24.68 -15.34
CA LEU A 26 9.45 23.62 -16.20
C LEU A 26 8.85 23.76 -17.62
N PRO A 27 9.62 23.47 -18.67
CA PRO A 27 9.09 23.39 -20.02
C PRO A 27 7.96 22.35 -20.12
N VAL A 28 6.89 22.68 -20.85
CA VAL A 28 5.68 21.84 -20.96
C VAL A 28 6.00 20.44 -21.52
N SER A 29 6.98 20.33 -22.42
CA SER A 29 7.44 19.03 -22.96
C SER A 29 8.04 18.15 -21.87
N MET A 30 8.93 18.69 -21.04
CA MET A 30 9.56 17.98 -19.93
C MET A 30 8.53 17.59 -18.86
N GLN A 31 7.60 18.49 -18.53
CA GLN A 31 6.55 18.20 -17.54
C GLN A 31 5.68 17.00 -17.94
N ARG A 32 5.35 16.87 -19.23
CA ARG A 32 4.59 15.72 -19.76
C ARG A 32 5.38 14.43 -19.69
N SER A 33 6.66 14.45 -20.10
CA SER A 33 7.52 13.27 -20.02
C SER A 33 7.73 12.82 -18.58
N MET A 34 8.00 13.77 -17.66
CA MET A 34 8.15 13.48 -16.23
C MET A 34 6.86 12.93 -15.61
N ALA A 35 5.69 13.46 -15.99
CA ALA A 35 4.42 12.93 -15.51
C ALA A 35 4.17 11.49 -15.98
N ALA A 36 4.46 11.19 -17.25
CA ALA A 36 4.32 9.84 -17.80
C ALA A 36 5.28 8.84 -17.13
N GLU A 37 6.54 9.24 -16.90
CA GLU A 37 7.52 8.43 -16.20
C GLU A 37 7.14 8.20 -14.74
N ALA A 38 6.67 9.26 -14.05
CA ALA A 38 6.23 9.17 -12.66
C ALA A 38 5.04 8.22 -12.50
N GLU A 39 4.08 8.25 -13.42
CA GLU A 39 2.93 7.34 -13.41
C GLU A 39 3.37 5.89 -13.67
N ALA A 40 4.22 5.65 -14.67
CA ALA A 40 4.76 4.31 -14.94
C ALA A 40 5.53 3.75 -13.72
N ALA A 41 6.36 4.58 -13.08
CA ALA A 41 7.08 4.20 -11.87
C ALA A 41 6.16 3.97 -10.67
N ARG A 42 5.01 4.65 -10.60
CA ARG A 42 3.98 4.44 -9.57
C ARG A 42 3.24 3.13 -9.80
N GLU A 43 2.78 2.87 -11.01
CA GLU A 43 2.09 1.63 -11.37
C GLU A 43 2.98 0.41 -11.17
N ALA A 44 4.26 0.48 -11.57
CA ALA A 44 5.22 -0.60 -11.37
C ALA A 44 5.42 -0.91 -9.88
N ARG A 45 5.55 0.13 -9.05
CA ARG A 45 5.65 -0.03 -7.58
C ARG A 45 4.38 -0.61 -6.99
N ALA A 46 3.20 -0.16 -7.43
CA ALA A 46 1.93 -0.70 -6.97
C ALA A 46 1.80 -2.20 -7.27
N LYS A 47 2.18 -2.64 -8.49
CA LYS A 47 2.19 -4.06 -8.87
C LYS A 47 3.14 -4.90 -8.02
N LEU A 48 4.33 -4.38 -7.72
CA LEU A 48 5.30 -5.07 -6.87
C LEU A 48 4.77 -5.24 -5.44
N ILE A 49 4.18 -4.20 -4.86
CA ILE A 49 3.57 -4.25 -3.52
C ILE A 49 2.41 -5.26 -3.50
N ALA A 50 1.56 -5.24 -4.53
CA ALA A 50 0.45 -6.18 -4.64
C ALA A 50 0.94 -7.63 -4.72
N ALA A 51 1.93 -7.91 -5.56
CA ALA A 51 2.50 -9.26 -5.70
C ALA A 51 3.15 -9.76 -4.41
N GLU A 52 3.88 -8.89 -3.70
CA GLU A 52 4.46 -9.26 -2.40
C GLU A 52 3.38 -9.46 -1.32
N GLY A 53 2.33 -8.63 -1.34
CA GLY A 53 1.16 -8.80 -0.48
C GLY A 53 0.44 -10.13 -0.73
N GLU A 54 0.24 -10.49 -1.99
CA GLU A 54 -0.36 -11.77 -2.40
C GLU A 54 0.48 -12.96 -1.94
N LYS A 55 1.80 -12.93 -2.18
CA LYS A 55 2.72 -13.97 -1.73
C LYS A 55 2.68 -14.16 -0.22
N ASN A 56 2.68 -13.07 0.55
CA ASN A 56 2.61 -13.13 2.00
C ASN A 56 1.26 -13.69 2.47
N ALA A 57 0.16 -13.26 1.85
CA ALA A 57 -1.17 -13.81 2.12
C ALA A 57 -1.26 -15.31 1.82
N SER A 58 -0.75 -15.75 0.66
CA SER A 58 -0.71 -17.17 0.29
C SER A 58 0.09 -18.00 1.28
N ARG A 59 1.23 -17.49 1.76
CA ARG A 59 2.04 -18.17 2.77
C ARG A 59 1.29 -18.30 4.09
N SER A 60 0.68 -17.23 4.58
CA SER A 60 -0.12 -17.28 5.80
C SER A 60 -1.31 -18.22 5.69
N LEU A 61 -1.98 -18.27 4.53
CA LEU A 61 -3.07 -19.20 4.27
C LEU A 61 -2.61 -20.66 4.24
N LYS A 62 -1.44 -20.93 3.64
CA LYS A 62 -0.81 -22.26 3.66
C LYS A 62 -0.50 -22.68 5.09
N ASP A 63 0.16 -21.83 5.86
CA ASP A 63 0.53 -22.14 7.25
C ASP A 63 -0.74 -22.42 8.09
N ALA A 64 -1.80 -21.65 7.89
CA ALA A 64 -3.09 -21.90 8.53
C ALA A 64 -3.71 -23.24 8.08
N ALA A 65 -3.64 -23.58 6.79
CA ALA A 65 -4.14 -24.85 6.27
C ALA A 65 -3.36 -26.04 6.83
N ASP A 66 -2.03 -25.94 6.92
CA ASP A 66 -1.15 -26.97 7.49
C ASP A 66 -1.49 -27.21 8.98
N VAL A 67 -1.67 -26.14 9.76
CA VAL A 67 -2.09 -26.24 11.18
C VAL A 67 -3.47 -26.90 11.30
N ILE A 68 -4.40 -26.58 10.40
CA ILE A 68 -5.74 -27.18 10.40
C ILE A 68 -5.70 -28.65 9.99
N SER A 69 -4.84 -29.02 9.04
CA SER A 69 -4.64 -30.42 8.64
C SER A 69 -4.08 -31.26 9.79
N GLN A 70 -3.20 -30.70 10.61
CA GLN A 70 -2.65 -31.36 11.79
C GLN A 70 -3.68 -31.61 12.91
N SER A 71 -4.78 -30.85 12.93
CA SER A 71 -5.82 -30.94 13.97
C SER A 71 -7.20 -31.16 13.35
N PRO A 72 -7.68 -32.41 13.27
CA PRO A 72 -8.99 -32.72 12.68
C PRO A 72 -10.17 -31.95 13.31
N ILE A 73 -10.07 -31.57 14.58
CA ILE A 73 -11.11 -30.82 15.29
C ILE A 73 -11.13 -29.33 14.92
N ALA A 74 -10.06 -28.79 14.33
CA ALA A 74 -9.96 -27.38 13.95
C ALA A 74 -10.98 -27.01 12.85
N LEU A 75 -11.22 -27.91 11.89
CA LEU A 75 -12.27 -27.72 10.88
C LEU A 75 -13.67 -27.70 11.51
N GLN A 76 -13.91 -28.58 12.49
CA GLN A 76 -15.18 -28.64 13.20
C GLN A 76 -15.43 -27.38 14.05
N LEU A 77 -14.41 -26.86 14.72
CA LEU A 77 -14.51 -25.59 15.45
C LEU A 77 -14.77 -24.41 14.51
N ARG A 78 -14.06 -24.34 13.38
CA ARG A 78 -14.31 -23.30 12.37
C ARG A 78 -15.72 -23.39 11.79
N TYR A 79 -16.21 -24.60 11.57
CA TYR A 79 -17.60 -24.85 11.17
C TYR A 79 -18.60 -24.29 12.19
N LEU A 80 -18.42 -24.58 13.49
CA LEU A 80 -19.29 -24.05 14.54
C LEU A 80 -19.22 -22.52 14.64
N GLN A 81 -18.03 -21.92 14.47
CA GLN A 81 -17.87 -20.45 14.43
C GLN A 81 -18.65 -19.83 13.26
N THR A 82 -18.53 -20.40 12.06
CA THR A 82 -19.30 -19.94 10.88
C THR A 82 -20.81 -20.05 11.13
N LEU A 83 -21.28 -21.12 11.78
CA LEU A 83 -22.68 -21.24 12.17
C LEU A 83 -23.13 -20.13 13.13
N THR A 84 -22.32 -19.80 14.14
CA THR A 84 -22.66 -18.72 15.08
C THR A 84 -22.70 -17.35 14.41
N GLN A 85 -21.80 -17.10 13.45
CA GLN A 85 -21.77 -15.85 12.69
C GLN A 85 -22.99 -15.72 11.78
N ILE A 86 -23.36 -16.78 11.06
CA ILE A 86 -24.54 -16.80 10.18
C ILE A 86 -25.83 -16.69 11.00
N ALA A 87 -25.90 -17.38 12.15
CA ALA A 87 -27.06 -17.31 13.04
C ALA A 87 -27.29 -15.89 13.61
N ALA A 88 -26.21 -15.12 13.79
CA ALA A 88 -26.30 -13.72 14.21
C ALA A 88 -26.93 -12.81 13.11
N GLU A 89 -26.78 -13.16 11.83
CA GLU A 89 -27.24 -12.34 10.69
C GLU A 89 -28.72 -12.57 10.29
N LYS A 90 -29.50 -13.41 11.01
CA LYS A 90 -30.94 -13.64 10.76
C LYS A 90 -31.33 -14.00 9.31
N ASN A 91 -30.50 -14.75 8.58
CA ASN A 91 -30.85 -15.25 7.23
C ASN A 91 -31.41 -16.68 7.26
N SER A 92 -32.62 -16.89 6.72
CA SER A 92 -33.42 -18.12 6.86
C SER A 92 -33.09 -19.25 5.85
N THR A 93 -32.13 -19.05 4.94
CA THR A 93 -31.78 -20.05 3.92
C THR A 93 -30.26 -20.18 3.84
N ILE A 94 -29.74 -21.32 4.30
CA ILE A 94 -28.32 -21.64 4.31
C ILE A 94 -28.07 -22.77 3.30
N ILE A 95 -27.33 -22.48 2.23
CA ILE A 95 -26.93 -23.48 1.23
C ILE A 95 -25.59 -24.09 1.67
N PHE A 96 -25.59 -25.40 1.92
CA PHE A 96 -24.44 -26.17 2.41
C PHE A 96 -23.82 -27.04 1.31
N PRO A 97 -22.62 -26.71 0.81
CA PRO A 97 -21.78 -27.69 0.15
C PRO A 97 -21.00 -28.46 1.21
N ILE A 98 -21.34 -29.74 1.42
CA ILE A 98 -20.51 -30.66 2.19
C ILE A 98 -19.36 -31.08 1.26
N PRO A 99 -18.09 -30.83 1.60
CA PRO A 99 -16.98 -31.38 0.83
C PRO A 99 -16.96 -32.89 1.04
N SER A 100 -17.20 -33.64 -0.03
CA SER A 100 -16.87 -35.07 -0.08
C SER A 100 -15.36 -35.21 -0.07
N SER A 101 -14.90 -36.13 0.78
CA SER A 101 -13.52 -36.56 1.04
C SER A 101 -12.58 -36.61 -0.18
#